data_AF-A0A7W5YMD9-F1
#
_entry.id   AF-A0A7W5YMD9-F1
#
_cell.length_a   1.000
_cell.length_b   1.000
_cell.length_c   1.000
_cell.angle_alpha   90.00
_cell.angle_beta   90.00
_cell.angle_gamma   90.00
#
_symmetry.space_group_name_H-M   'P 1'
#
loop_
_entity.id
_entity.type
_entity.pdbx_description
1 polymer ?
#
loop_
_entity_poly.entity_id
_entity_poly.type
_entity_poly.pdbx_seq_one_letter_code
_entity_poly.pdbx_strand_id
1 'polypeptide(L)'
;MAEVEAELFRAHPIDADDTSSLRVRTTGGTVIAVAVTLCAEREADPYVTVHGDGGRIRLWYTRDEVRVGEDPVVSYGRDDLLENLVSGGEPLVPLARTGAFTQVMAAILTARDPLPIPSVLVGERRVVQGVDELVTSSAEGLALFSEIGPPWEAR
;
A
#
# COMPACT_ATOMS: atom_id res chain seq x y z
N MET A 1 -17.38 -7.57 -10.27
CA MET A 1 -16.22 -8.01 -9.48
C MET A 1 -15.15 -6.95 -9.64
N ALA A 2 -14.41 -6.60 -8.59
CA ALA A 2 -13.25 -5.75 -8.74
C ALA A 2 -12.13 -6.57 -9.43
N GLU A 3 -11.43 -5.96 -10.36
CA GLU A 3 -10.25 -6.56 -10.99
C GLU A 3 -9.04 -6.26 -10.09
N VAL A 4 -8.21 -7.27 -9.80
CA VAL A 4 -7.00 -7.12 -9.00
C VAL A 4 -5.82 -7.63 -9.81
N GLU A 5 -4.89 -6.73 -10.08
CA GLU A 5 -3.58 -7.03 -10.67
C GLU A 5 -2.53 -6.93 -9.56
N ALA A 6 -1.63 -7.91 -9.48
CA ALA A 6 -0.63 -8.00 -8.42
C ALA A 6 0.76 -8.33 -8.96
N GLU A 7 1.76 -7.57 -8.53
CA GLU A 7 3.17 -7.83 -8.76
C GLU A 7 3.85 -8.04 -7.41
N LEU A 8 4.34 -9.26 -7.20
CA LEU A 8 4.87 -9.73 -5.93
C LEU A 8 6.36 -10.01 -6.07
N PHE A 9 7.17 -9.44 -5.18
CA PHE A 9 8.61 -9.59 -5.18
C PHE A 9 9.14 -9.89 -3.77
N ARG A 10 10.30 -10.57 -3.71
CA ARG A 10 10.98 -10.89 -2.45
C ARG A 10 12.47 -10.60 -2.51
N ALA A 11 12.96 -9.78 -1.59
CA ALA A 11 14.38 -9.60 -1.34
C ALA A 11 14.92 -10.59 -0.30
N HIS A 12 14.06 -11.00 0.65
CA HIS A 12 14.35 -12.03 1.64
C HIS A 12 14.16 -13.44 1.07
N PRO A 13 14.87 -14.45 1.62
CA PRO A 13 14.64 -15.86 1.30
C PRO A 13 13.39 -16.40 2.02
N ILE A 14 12.23 -15.81 1.73
CA ILE A 14 10.91 -16.16 2.27
C ILE A 14 9.97 -16.57 1.14
N ASP A 15 8.85 -17.20 1.47
CA ASP A 15 7.86 -17.63 0.46
C ASP A 15 6.82 -16.54 0.14
N ALA A 16 6.73 -15.51 0.98
CA ALA A 16 5.85 -14.36 0.80
C ALA A 16 6.58 -13.18 0.13
N ASP A 17 5.81 -12.17 -0.29
CA ASP A 17 6.38 -10.91 -0.75
C ASP A 17 6.86 -10.05 0.41
N ASP A 18 7.91 -9.27 0.15
CA ASP A 18 8.34 -8.17 1.02
C ASP A 18 8.39 -6.84 0.25
N THR A 19 8.05 -6.86 -1.05
CA THR A 19 7.97 -5.70 -1.94
C THR A 19 6.89 -6.00 -2.98
N SER A 20 5.85 -5.17 -3.07
CA SER A 20 4.72 -5.45 -3.94
C SER A 20 4.04 -4.20 -4.47
N SER A 21 3.45 -4.33 -5.66
CA SER A 21 2.52 -3.37 -6.22
C SER A 21 1.22 -4.05 -6.62
N LEU A 22 0.09 -3.40 -6.32
CA LEU A 22 -1.25 -3.89 -6.62
C LEU A 22 -2.04 -2.79 -7.31
N ARG A 23 -2.84 -3.16 -8.30
CA ARG A 23 -3.86 -2.30 -8.89
C ARG A 23 -5.22 -2.94 -8.75
N VAL A 24 -6.14 -2.23 -8.11
CA VAL A 24 -7.54 -2.67 -7.94
C VAL A 24 -8.43 -1.73 -8.72
N ARG A 25 -9.22 -2.27 -9.66
CA ARG A 25 -10.27 -1.54 -10.34
C ARG A 25 -11.62 -1.93 -9.74
N THR A 26 -12.25 -1.00 -9.03
CA THR A 26 -13.57 -1.24 -8.45
C THR A 26 -14.63 -1.36 -9.53
N THR A 27 -15.78 -1.94 -9.19
CA THR A 27 -16.93 -2.02 -10.10
C THR A 27 -17.47 -0.66 -10.55
N GLY A 28 -17.17 0.41 -9.79
CA GLY A 28 -17.51 1.78 -10.15
C GLY A 28 -16.48 2.47 -11.03
N GLY A 29 -15.40 1.78 -11.43
CA GLY A 29 -14.33 2.31 -12.25
C GLY A 29 -13.22 3.04 -11.48
N THR A 30 -13.35 3.19 -10.16
CA THR A 30 -12.28 3.77 -9.33
C THR A 30 -11.05 2.86 -9.38
N VAL A 31 -9.88 3.45 -9.62
CA VAL A 31 -8.60 2.76 -9.56
C VAL A 31 -7.94 3.04 -8.22
N ILE A 32 -7.47 1.97 -7.57
CA ILE A 32 -6.69 2.02 -6.34
C ILE A 32 -5.34 1.38 -6.65
N ALA A 33 -4.25 2.10 -6.40
CA ALA A 33 -2.90 1.53 -6.44
C ALA A 33 -2.36 1.40 -5.01
N VAL A 34 -1.71 0.28 -4.75
CA VAL A 34 -1.00 0.02 -3.50
C VAL A 34 0.43 -0.34 -3.86
N ALA A 35 1.39 0.37 -3.29
CA ALA A 35 2.81 0.11 -3.48
C ALA A 35 3.47 0.08 -2.10
N VAL A 36 4.10 -1.03 -1.75
CA VAL A 36 4.65 -1.26 -0.41
C VAL A 36 5.96 -2.03 -0.48
N THR A 37 6.83 -1.78 0.48
CA THR A 37 8.06 -2.54 0.68
C THR A 37 8.47 -2.57 2.15
N LEU A 38 8.98 -3.71 2.59
CA LEU A 38 9.68 -3.89 3.86
C LEU A 38 11.20 -3.73 3.69
N CYS A 39 11.67 -3.45 2.47
CA CYS A 39 13.08 -3.37 2.10
C CYS A 39 13.47 -1.94 1.63
N ALA A 40 12.79 -0.93 2.17
CA ALA A 40 13.05 0.48 1.87
C ALA A 40 14.48 0.89 2.26
N GLU A 41 15.04 1.84 1.51
CA GLU A 41 16.32 2.46 1.88
C GLU A 41 16.16 3.30 3.14
N ARG A 42 15.07 4.07 3.18
CA ARG A 42 14.71 4.97 4.26
C ARG A 42 13.35 4.62 4.85
N GLU A 43 13.24 4.76 6.17
CA GLU A 43 11.94 4.70 6.83
C GLU A 43 11.10 5.92 6.43
N ALA A 44 9.86 5.68 6.06
CA ALA A 44 8.90 6.70 5.70
C ALA A 44 7.55 6.37 6.34
N ASP A 45 6.84 7.39 6.81
CA ASP A 45 5.49 7.20 7.33
C ASP A 45 4.55 6.76 6.21
N PRO A 46 3.80 5.68 6.41
CA PRO A 46 2.89 5.20 5.40
C PRO A 46 1.70 6.14 5.28
N TYR A 47 1.16 6.26 4.07
CA TYR A 47 0.08 7.19 3.78
C TYR A 47 -0.92 6.63 2.76
N VAL A 48 -2.12 7.19 2.79
CA VAL A 48 -3.14 7.02 1.76
C VAL A 48 -3.33 8.36 1.06
N THR A 49 -3.36 8.37 -0.27
CA THR A 49 -3.71 9.57 -1.04
C THR A 49 -5.01 9.33 -1.81
N VAL A 50 -5.97 10.24 -1.65
CA VAL A 50 -7.19 10.30 -2.46
C VAL A 50 -7.00 11.38 -3.51
N HIS A 51 -7.25 11.03 -4.77
CA HIS A 51 -7.18 11.94 -5.91
C HIS A 51 -8.60 12.32 -6.32
N GLY A 52 -8.85 13.62 -6.46
CA GLY A 52 -10.09 14.17 -6.98
C GLY A 52 -9.81 15.26 -8.01
N ASP A 53 -10.87 15.70 -8.68
CA ASP A 53 -10.86 16.84 -9.59
C ASP A 53 -10.43 18.16 -8.91
N GLY A 54 -10.79 18.33 -7.63
CA GLY A 54 -10.39 19.47 -6.81
C GLY A 54 -8.99 19.38 -6.19
N GLY A 55 -8.23 18.30 -6.42
CA GLY A 55 -6.89 18.12 -5.87
C GLY A 55 -6.70 16.79 -5.13
N ARG A 56 -5.82 16.79 -4.12
CA ARG A 56 -5.42 15.58 -3.38
C ARG A 56 -5.64 15.71 -1.88
N ILE A 57 -6.01 14.63 -1.23
CA ILE A 57 -6.02 14.50 0.22
C ILE A 57 -5.03 13.42 0.61
N ARG A 58 -4.08 13.71 1.48
CA ARG A 58 -3.13 12.74 2.01
C ARG A 58 -3.38 12.51 3.50
N LEU A 59 -3.48 11.25 3.90
CA LEU A 59 -3.61 10.81 5.28
C LEU A 59 -2.38 9.99 5.65
N TRP A 60 -1.58 10.45 6.63
CA TRP A 60 -0.56 9.64 7.29
C TRP A 60 -1.22 8.88 8.45
N TYR A 61 -1.72 7.68 8.15
CA TYR A 61 -2.67 6.96 9.01
C TYR A 61 -2.07 6.46 10.32
N THR A 62 -0.74 6.36 10.44
CA THR A 62 -0.10 6.04 11.72
C THR A 62 -0.06 7.24 12.66
N ARG A 63 -0.10 8.46 12.11
CA ARG A 63 -0.02 9.73 12.85
C ARG A 63 -1.37 10.44 13.01
N ASP A 64 -2.41 9.94 12.36
CA ASP A 64 -3.72 10.61 12.25
C ASP A 64 -3.64 12.02 11.66
N GLU A 65 -2.68 12.26 10.78
CA GLU A 65 -2.43 13.56 10.16
C GLU A 65 -3.00 13.60 8.74
N VAL A 66 -3.76 14.65 8.43
CA VAL A 66 -4.36 14.87 7.11
C VAL A 66 -3.84 16.17 6.50
N ARG A 67 -3.56 16.14 5.20
CA ARG A 67 -3.32 17.31 4.36
C ARG A 67 -4.30 17.34 3.20
N VAL A 68 -5.00 18.46 3.04
CA VAL A 68 -5.89 18.72 1.90
C VAL A 68 -5.20 19.72 0.97
N GLY A 69 -4.90 19.32 -0.26
CA GLY A 69 -4.20 20.16 -1.23
C GLY A 69 -2.87 20.68 -0.68
N GLU A 70 -2.74 22.01 -0.62
CA GLU A 70 -1.57 22.70 -0.08
C GLU A 70 -1.76 23.19 1.37
N ASP A 71 -2.93 22.94 1.97
CA ASP A 71 -3.25 23.40 3.32
C ASP A 71 -2.28 22.85 4.39
N PRO A 72 -2.19 23.50 5.56
CA PRO A 72 -1.45 22.96 6.69
C PRO A 72 -1.91 21.56 7.08
N VAL A 73 -0.99 20.76 7.60
CA VAL A 73 -1.32 19.43 8.15
C VAL A 73 -2.15 19.61 9.42
N VAL A 74 -3.24 18.85 9.52
CA VAL A 74 -4.11 18.83 10.70
C VAL A 74 -4.13 17.43 11.29
N SER A 75 -3.87 17.33 12.59
CA SER A 75 -3.98 16.07 13.34
C SER A 75 -5.42 15.85 13.80
N TYR A 76 -5.88 14.62 13.64
CA TYR A 76 -7.17 14.14 14.11
C TYR A 76 -6.95 13.10 15.21
N GLY A 77 -8.00 12.80 15.98
CA GLY A 77 -8.02 11.59 16.81
C GLY A 77 -8.54 10.40 16.00
N ARG A 78 -8.47 9.21 16.60
CA ARG A 78 -9.13 8.00 16.09
C ARG A 78 -10.01 7.38 17.17
N ASP A 79 -11.11 6.78 16.76
CA ASP A 79 -11.91 5.94 17.63
C ASP A 79 -11.25 4.56 17.76
N ASP A 80 -11.05 4.09 18.99
CA ASP A 80 -10.52 2.75 19.22
C ASP A 80 -11.59 1.69 18.93
N LEU A 81 -11.26 0.75 18.03
CA LEU A 81 -12.19 -0.26 17.57
C LEU A 81 -12.66 -1.20 18.69
N LEU A 82 -11.76 -1.55 19.61
CA LEU A 82 -12.05 -2.45 20.71
C LEU A 82 -12.84 -1.73 21.79
N GLU A 83 -12.46 -0.51 22.17
CA GLU A 83 -13.20 0.30 23.14
C GLU A 83 -14.64 0.59 22.67
N ASN A 84 -14.82 0.93 21.39
CA ASN A 84 -16.15 1.09 20.79
C ASN A 84 -16.97 -0.21 20.86
N LEU A 85 -16.35 -1.36 20.57
CA LEU A 85 -17.06 -2.64 20.61
C LEU A 85 -17.46 -3.05 22.04
N VAL A 86 -16.55 -2.93 23.02
CA VAL A 86 -16.82 -3.34 24.41
C VAL A 86 -17.80 -2.40 25.12
N SER A 87 -17.91 -1.14 24.67
CA SER A 87 -18.94 -0.20 25.16
C SER A 87 -20.33 -0.46 24.57
N GLY A 88 -20.45 -1.39 23.61
CA GLY A 88 -21.72 -1.73 22.96
C GLY A 88 -22.13 -0.80 21.81
N GLY A 89 -21.19 -0.02 21.28
CA GLY A 89 -21.42 0.80 20.08
C GLY A 89 -21.62 -0.04 18.82
N GLU A 90 -22.14 0.57 17.75
CA GLU A 90 -22.17 -0.09 16.44
C GLU A 90 -20.73 -0.37 15.97
N PRO A 91 -20.42 -1.56 15.43
CA PRO A 91 -19.06 -1.86 14.96
C PRO A 91 -18.60 -0.90 13.87
N LEU A 92 -17.47 -0.22 14.08
CA LEU A 92 -16.87 0.71 13.10
C LEU A 92 -16.33 -0.02 11.85
N VAL A 93 -15.99 -1.30 11.99
CA VAL A 93 -15.58 -2.19 10.89
C VAL A 93 -16.46 -3.44 10.92
N PRO A 94 -17.72 -3.35 10.49
CA PRO A 94 -18.63 -4.50 10.52
C PRO A 94 -18.19 -5.55 9.50
N LEU A 95 -18.30 -6.83 9.86
CA LEU A 95 -17.85 -7.96 9.04
C LEU A 95 -18.45 -7.94 7.61
N ALA A 96 -19.71 -7.52 7.48
CA ALA A 96 -20.38 -7.41 6.17
C ALA A 96 -19.66 -6.45 5.19
N ARG A 97 -18.83 -5.53 5.69
CA ARG A 97 -18.06 -4.57 4.88
C ARG A 97 -16.62 -5.02 4.60
N THR A 98 -16.13 -6.12 5.16
CA THR A 98 -14.74 -6.58 4.97
C THR A 98 -14.55 -7.47 3.74
N GLY A 99 -15.63 -7.83 3.03
CA GLY A 99 -15.56 -8.73 1.87
C GLY A 99 -14.61 -8.26 0.76
N ALA A 100 -14.53 -6.95 0.50
CA ALA A 100 -13.61 -6.40 -0.49
C ALA A 100 -12.14 -6.58 -0.08
N PHE A 101 -11.81 -6.37 1.21
CA PHE A 101 -10.49 -6.65 1.75
C PHE A 101 -10.14 -8.13 1.59
N THR A 102 -11.05 -9.03 1.95
CA THR A 102 -10.83 -10.48 1.81
C THR A 102 -10.61 -10.89 0.35
N GLN A 103 -11.30 -10.27 -0.61
CA GLN A 103 -11.09 -10.53 -2.04
C GLN A 103 -9.70 -10.13 -2.51
N VAL A 104 -9.20 -8.97 -2.08
CA VAL A 104 -7.82 -8.54 -2.38
C VAL A 104 -6.80 -9.51 -1.78
N MET A 105 -6.99 -9.89 -0.51
CA MET A 105 -6.12 -10.88 0.14
C MET A 105 -6.14 -12.24 -0.58
N ALA A 106 -7.31 -12.71 -1.02
CA ALA A 106 -7.42 -13.94 -1.78
C ALA A 106 -6.70 -13.85 -3.15
N ALA A 107 -6.75 -12.70 -3.82
CA ALA A 107 -6.03 -12.47 -5.06
C ALA A 107 -4.50 -12.52 -4.85
N ILE A 108 -3.98 -11.93 -3.76
CA ILE A 108 -2.56 -12.01 -3.40
C ILE A 108 -2.16 -13.45 -3.11
N LEU A 109 -2.93 -14.16 -2.29
CA LEU A 109 -2.65 -15.54 -1.89
C LEU A 109 -2.70 -16.56 -3.04
N THR A 110 -3.39 -16.23 -4.13
CA THR A 110 -3.54 -17.11 -5.30
C THR A 110 -2.77 -16.61 -6.52
N ALA A 111 -2.02 -15.52 -6.38
CA ALA A 111 -1.11 -15.02 -7.41
C ALA A 111 0.07 -15.98 -7.62
N ARG A 112 0.89 -15.70 -8.62
CA ARG A 112 2.16 -16.41 -8.82
C ARG A 112 3.11 -16.13 -7.65
N ASP A 113 4.00 -17.07 -7.38
CA ASP A 113 5.01 -16.92 -6.34
C ASP A 113 5.82 -15.62 -6.51
N PRO A 114 6.16 -14.93 -5.41
CA PRO A 114 6.96 -13.72 -5.45
C PRO A 114 8.31 -13.91 -6.14
N LEU A 115 8.61 -13.03 -7.09
CA LEU A 115 9.85 -13.07 -7.85
C LEU A 115 11.04 -12.60 -6.99
N PRO A 116 12.17 -13.32 -6.97
CA PRO A 116 13.35 -12.87 -6.25
C PRO A 116 13.93 -11.62 -6.89
N ILE A 117 14.25 -10.60 -6.08
CA ILE A 117 14.86 -9.34 -6.52
C ILE A 117 16.19 -9.08 -5.81
N PRO A 118 17.14 -8.38 -6.46
CA PRO A 118 18.42 -8.06 -5.86
C PRO A 118 18.26 -7.11 -4.68
N SER A 119 19.01 -7.38 -3.61
CA SER A 119 19.06 -6.55 -2.40
C SER A 119 20.47 -6.50 -1.84
N VAL A 120 20.73 -5.50 -1.00
CA VAL A 120 21.98 -5.37 -0.24
C VAL A 120 21.68 -5.43 1.25
N LEU A 121 22.62 -5.96 2.04
CA LEU A 121 22.53 -5.92 3.50
C LEU A 121 23.13 -4.62 4.02
N VAL A 122 22.34 -3.86 4.77
CA VAL A 122 22.75 -2.64 5.46
C VAL A 122 22.50 -2.83 6.96
N GLY A 123 23.55 -3.23 7.69
CA GLY A 123 23.40 -3.76 9.03
C GLY A 123 22.59 -5.06 8.99
N GLU A 124 21.47 -5.12 9.71
CA GLU A 124 20.57 -6.27 9.73
C GLU A 124 19.41 -6.16 8.73
N ARG A 125 19.30 -5.03 8.00
CA ARG A 125 18.20 -4.78 7.05
C ARG A 125 18.58 -5.22 5.65
N ARG A 126 17.64 -5.85 4.92
CA ARG A 126 17.71 -5.94 3.46
C ARG A 126 17.16 -4.67 2.84
N VAL A 127 17.89 -4.15 1.87
CA VAL A 127 17.55 -2.92 1.17
C VAL A 127 17.54 -3.18 -0.33
N VAL A 128 16.45 -2.78 -0.99
CA VAL A 128 16.34 -2.78 -2.46
C VAL A 128 16.66 -1.37 -2.94
N GLN A 129 17.72 -1.23 -3.73
CA GLN A 129 18.18 0.07 -4.23
C GLN A 129 17.18 0.63 -5.25
N GLY A 130 16.80 1.90 -5.11
CA GLY A 130 15.82 2.60 -5.94
C GLY A 130 14.36 2.32 -5.58
N VAL A 131 14.08 1.53 -4.53
CA VAL A 131 12.71 1.10 -4.21
C VAL A 131 11.85 2.24 -3.66
N ASP A 132 12.44 3.19 -2.93
CA ASP A 132 11.72 4.32 -2.33
C ASP A 132 11.03 5.18 -3.42
N GLU A 133 11.76 5.48 -4.50
CA GLU A 133 11.27 6.26 -5.65
C GLU A 133 10.26 5.46 -6.47
N LEU A 134 10.49 4.16 -6.65
CA LEU A 134 9.57 3.27 -7.35
C LEU A 134 8.21 3.19 -6.64
N VAL A 135 8.22 2.97 -5.32
CA VAL A 135 7.00 2.91 -4.49
C VAL A 135 6.24 4.21 -4.57
N THR A 136 6.94 5.34 -4.43
CA THR A 136 6.32 6.67 -4.50
C THR A 136 5.72 6.94 -5.88
N SER A 137 6.47 6.65 -6.95
CA SER A 137 6.03 6.88 -8.35
C SER A 137 4.83 6.00 -8.71
N SER A 138 4.84 4.74 -8.28
CA SER A 138 3.73 3.80 -8.46
C SER A 138 2.45 4.29 -7.76
N ALA A 139 2.56 4.70 -6.50
CA ALA A 139 1.43 5.21 -5.73
C ALA A 139 0.88 6.53 -6.32
N GLU A 140 1.74 7.46 -6.73
CA GLU A 140 1.32 8.74 -7.30
C GLU A 140 0.77 8.62 -8.74
N GLY A 141 1.30 7.69 -9.52
CA GLY A 141 0.89 7.42 -10.90
C GLY A 141 -0.29 6.46 -11.04
N LEU A 142 -0.76 5.85 -9.94
CA LEU A 142 -1.73 4.75 -9.96
C LEU A 142 -1.32 3.58 -10.87
N ALA A 143 -0.03 3.27 -10.90
CA ALA A 143 0.60 2.35 -11.85
C ALA A 143 1.31 1.20 -11.12
N LEU A 144 1.42 0.05 -11.76
CA LEU A 144 2.21 -1.09 -11.30
C LEU A 144 3.72 -0.82 -11.46
N PHE A 145 4.58 -1.57 -10.78
CA PHE A 145 6.03 -1.40 -10.89
C PHE A 145 6.53 -1.64 -12.32
N SER A 146 6.01 -2.66 -13.01
CA SER A 146 6.37 -2.93 -14.41
C SER A 146 6.03 -1.79 -15.38
N GLU A 147 5.02 -0.97 -15.05
CA GLU A 147 4.62 0.19 -15.86
C GLU A 147 5.54 1.40 -15.64
N ILE A 148 6.25 1.45 -14.51
CA ILE A 148 7.24 2.50 -14.19
C ILE A 148 8.65 2.11 -14.68
N GLY A 149 8.99 0.82 -14.61
CA GLY A 149 10.33 0.31 -14.90
C GLY A 149 11.15 0.16 -13.62
N PRO A 150 11.09 -0.99 -12.94
CA PRO A 150 11.76 -1.17 -11.66
C PRO A 150 13.29 -1.23 -11.83
N PRO A 151 14.06 -0.74 -10.83
CA PRO A 151 15.51 -0.57 -10.95
C PRO A 151 16.27 -1.90 -11.06
N TRP A 152 15.63 -3.03 -10.72
CA TRP A 152 16.22 -4.36 -10.84
C TRP A 152 16.10 -4.99 -12.24
N GLU A 153 15.28 -4.44 -13.13
CA GLU A 153 15.19 -4.92 -14.53
C GLU A 153 16.23 -4.28 -15.45
N ALA A 154 16.85 -3.16 -15.03
CA ALA A 154 17.88 -2.47 -15.80
C ALA A 154 19.28 -3.11 -15.69
N ARG A 155 19.38 -4.42 -15.40
CA ARG A 155 20.63 -5.14 -15.13
C ARG A 155 20.86 -6.34 -16.03
#